data_AF-A0A074ZH44-F1
#
_entry.id   AF-A0A074ZH44-F1
#
_cell.length_a   1.000
_cell.length_b   1.000
_cell.length_c   1.000
_cell.angle_alpha   90.00
_cell.angle_beta   90.00
_cell.angle_gamma   90.00
#
_symmetry.space_group_name_H-M   'P 1'
#
loop_
_entity.id
_entity.type
_entity.pdbx_description
1 polymer ?
#
loop_
_entity_poly.entity_id
_entity_poly.type
_entity_poly.pdbx_seq_one_letter_code
_entity_poly.pdbx_strand_id
1 'polypeptide(L)'
;MQRCLNGNFNLLAVVPHRLSVYQKQLAQVQQSTNGTESAELVRELEKNIEREKEKAVSYRQENTRRRHNYLPLIIDLMKILAENSALVNSVERAKKMAHERKQAKTVGKS
;
A
#
# COMPACT_ATOMS: atom_id res chain seq x y z
N MET A 1 28.25 20.19 -0.25
CA MET A 1 27.51 19.13 0.47
C MET A 1 26.52 18.50 -0.50
N GLN A 2 26.88 17.36 -1.08
CA GLN A 2 26.15 16.74 -2.18
C GLN A 2 24.97 15.92 -1.63
N ARG A 3 23.79 16.12 -2.23
CA ARG A 3 22.49 15.66 -1.74
C ARG A 3 22.41 14.14 -1.70
N CYS A 4 22.25 13.56 -0.51
CA CYS A 4 21.82 12.19 -0.33
C CYS A 4 20.32 12.06 -0.68
N LEU A 5 19.98 11.98 -1.97
CA LEU A 5 18.60 11.80 -2.47
C LEU A 5 18.34 10.38 -2.98
N ASN A 6 19.02 9.38 -2.41
CA ASN A 6 18.94 7.99 -2.87
C ASN A 6 17.69 7.24 -2.37
N GLY A 7 16.74 7.90 -1.69
CA GLY A 7 15.48 7.28 -1.24
C GLY A 7 15.62 6.17 -0.19
N ASN A 8 16.82 5.94 0.35
CA ASN A 8 17.13 4.81 1.22
C ASN A 8 17.01 5.14 2.72
N PHE A 9 15.93 5.80 3.15
CA PHE A 9 15.66 5.93 4.58
C PHE A 9 14.18 5.74 4.86
N ASN A 10 13.86 5.10 5.98
CA ASN A 10 12.52 4.94 6.49
C ASN A 10 12.45 5.55 7.89
N LEU A 11 11.44 6.39 8.14
CA LEU A 11 11.20 7.02 9.43
C LEU A 11 9.85 6.54 9.95
N LEU A 12 9.88 5.78 11.04
CA LEU A 12 8.69 5.29 11.74
C LEU A 12 8.67 5.83 13.17
N ALA A 13 7.48 6.08 13.69
CA ALA A 13 7.27 6.49 15.07
C ALA A 13 6.40 5.46 15.80
N VAL A 14 6.78 5.12 17.03
CA VAL A 14 5.92 4.36 17.93
C VAL A 14 4.91 5.32 18.53
N VAL A 15 3.63 5.03 18.31
CA VAL A 15 2.52 5.93 18.66
C VAL A 15 1.46 5.10 19.39
N PRO A 16 0.74 5.68 20.37
CA PRO A 16 -0.40 5.02 21.00
C PRO A 16 -1.46 4.60 19.97
N HIS A 17 -2.28 3.63 20.33
CA HIS A 17 -3.33 3.11 19.46
C HIS A 17 -4.36 4.20 19.11
N ARG A 18 -4.23 4.79 17.91
CA ARG A 18 -5.00 5.95 17.43
C ARG A 18 -6.51 5.75 17.54
N LEU A 19 -7.00 4.56 17.20
CA LEU A 19 -8.43 4.22 17.24
C LEU A 19 -8.97 4.35 18.68
N SER A 20 -8.26 3.82 19.68
CA SER A 20 -8.67 3.98 21.08
C SER A 20 -8.64 5.42 21.57
N VAL A 21 -7.73 6.25 21.05
CA VAL A 21 -7.65 7.67 21.40
C VAL A 21 -8.87 8.40 20.85
N TYR A 22 -9.22 8.20 19.58
CA TYR A 22 -10.38 8.85 18.96
C TYR A 22 -11.71 8.39 19.58
N GLN A 23 -11.84 7.12 19.93
CA GLN A 23 -13.03 6.61 20.63
C GLN A 23 -13.22 7.24 22.01
N LYS A 24 -12.13 7.38 22.79
CA LYS A 24 -12.19 8.05 24.09
C LYS A 24 -12.56 9.53 23.95
N GLN A 25 -11.99 10.23 22.96
CA GLN A 25 -12.32 11.62 22.66
C GLN A 25 -13.79 11.77 22.26
N LEU A 26 -14.30 10.89 21.40
CA LEU A 26 -15.70 10.91 20.97
C LEU A 26 -16.65 10.71 22.16
N ALA A 27 -16.36 9.74 23.05
CA ALA A 27 -17.16 9.50 24.25
C ALA A 27 -17.15 10.71 25.21
N GLN A 28 -16.01 11.39 25.36
CA GLN A 28 -15.89 12.59 26.19
C GLN A 28 -16.69 13.77 25.63
N VAL A 29 -16.62 13.98 24.31
CA VAL A 29 -17.37 15.05 23.63
C VAL A 29 -18.88 14.81 23.72
N GLN A 30 -19.33 13.56 23.57
CA GLN A 30 -20.73 13.17 23.72
C GLN A 30 -21.27 13.38 25.15
N GLN A 31 -20.44 13.25 26.17
CA GLN A 31 -20.82 13.49 27.57
C GLN A 31 -20.91 14.98 27.93
N SER A 32 -20.25 15.86 27.17
CA SER A 32 -20.09 17.28 27.49
C SER A 32 -21.11 18.20 26.78
N THR A 33 -22.10 17.62 26.10
CA THR A 33 -22.87 18.31 25.04
C THR A 33 -23.72 19.48 25.54
N ASN A 34 -23.42 20.70 25.06
CA ASN A 34 -24.25 21.92 25.16
C ASN A 34 -24.06 22.92 23.98
N GLY A 35 -23.59 22.52 22.78
CA GLY A 35 -23.41 23.47 21.66
C GLY A 35 -23.10 22.90 20.27
N THR A 36 -23.26 23.74 19.24
CA THR A 36 -23.07 23.45 17.80
C THR A 36 -21.64 23.10 17.41
N GLU A 37 -20.63 23.71 18.03
CA GLU A 37 -19.20 23.39 17.83
C GLU A 37 -18.88 21.90 18.13
N SER A 38 -19.65 21.29 19.03
CA SER A 38 -19.50 19.89 19.40
C SER A 38 -19.88 18.93 18.26
N ALA A 39 -20.78 19.35 17.36
CA ALA A 39 -21.27 18.49 16.29
C ALA A 39 -20.23 18.32 15.16
N GLU A 40 -19.50 19.38 14.83
CA GLU A 40 -18.45 19.34 13.81
C GLU A 40 -17.27 18.46 14.26
N LEU A 41 -16.87 18.59 15.53
CA LEU A 41 -15.80 17.79 16.13
C LEU A 41 -16.16 16.30 16.19
N VAL A 42 -17.41 15.96 16.53
CA VAL A 42 -17.90 14.56 16.50
C VAL A 42 -17.78 13.99 15.09
N ARG A 43 -18.23 14.73 14.07
CA ARG A 43 -18.16 14.28 12.67
C ARG A 43 -16.71 14.07 12.22
N GLU A 44 -15.78 14.93 12.63
CA GLU A 44 -14.37 14.75 12.32
C GLU A 44 -13.78 13.51 13.01
N LEU A 45 -14.10 13.29 14.29
CA LEU A 45 -13.67 12.11 15.04
C LEU A 45 -14.21 10.81 14.44
N GLU A 46 -15.47 10.77 14.02
CA GLU A 46 -16.06 9.62 13.32
C GLU A 46 -15.33 9.33 12.01
N LYS A 47 -15.05 10.37 11.22
CA LYS A 47 -14.25 10.24 9.98
C LYS A 47 -12.84 9.71 10.27
N ASN A 48 -12.20 10.15 11.36
CA ASN A 48 -10.88 9.69 11.78
C ASN A 48 -10.88 8.22 12.20
N ILE A 49 -11.92 7.79 12.92
CA ILE A 49 -12.13 6.40 13.30
C ILE A 49 -12.27 5.52 12.07
N GLU A 50 -13.07 5.94 11.09
CA GLU A 50 -13.28 5.16 9.87
C GLU A 50 -11.98 5.01 9.06
N ARG A 51 -11.20 6.09 8.91
CA ARG A 51 -9.89 6.04 8.25
C ARG A 51 -8.92 5.07 8.92
N GLU A 52 -8.86 5.03 10.25
CA GLU A 52 -7.99 4.07 10.96
C GLU A 52 -8.47 2.61 10.80
N LYS A 53 -9.78 2.37 10.72
CA LYS A 53 -10.32 1.04 10.43
C LYS A 53 -9.96 0.57 9.02
N GLU A 54 -10.17 1.41 8.02
CA GLU A 54 -9.81 1.13 6.63
C GLU A 54 -8.31 0.81 6.49
N LYS A 55 -7.47 1.61 7.15
CA LYS A 55 -6.02 1.39 7.21
C LYS A 55 -5.67 0.03 7.81
N ALA A 56 -6.31 -0.35 8.92
CA ALA A 56 -6.10 -1.65 9.54
C ALA A 56 -6.51 -2.83 8.63
N VAL A 57 -7.62 -2.68 7.87
CA VAL A 57 -8.05 -3.67 6.88
C VAL A 57 -7.04 -3.79 5.76
N SER A 58 -6.58 -2.68 5.20
CA SER A 58 -5.57 -2.65 4.14
C SER A 58 -4.26 -3.31 4.60
N TYR A 59 -3.79 -2.99 5.81
CA TYR A 59 -2.59 -3.61 6.39
C TYR A 59 -2.74 -5.10 6.63
N ARG A 60 -3.93 -5.56 7.05
CA ARG A 60 -4.20 -7.00 7.18
C ARG A 60 -4.11 -7.70 5.83
N GLN A 61 -4.77 -7.16 4.81
CA GLN A 61 -4.72 -7.72 3.45
C GLN A 61 -3.29 -7.72 2.90
N GLU A 62 -2.55 -6.63 3.10
CA GLU A 62 -1.17 -6.54 2.68
C GLU A 62 -0.27 -7.54 3.39
N ASN A 63 -0.44 -7.70 4.70
CA ASN A 63 0.33 -8.69 5.46
C ASN A 63 0.03 -10.12 4.99
N THR A 64 -1.24 -10.43 4.67
CA THR A 64 -1.62 -11.71 4.05
C THR A 64 -0.89 -11.91 2.73
N ARG A 65 -0.84 -10.88 1.86
CA ARG A 65 -0.08 -10.93 0.59
C ARG A 65 1.41 -11.14 0.85
N ARG A 66 2.03 -10.38 1.77
CA ARG A 66 3.48 -10.47 2.07
C ARG A 66 3.90 -11.82 2.63
N ARG A 67 3.02 -12.49 3.38
CA ARG A 67 3.28 -13.82 3.97
C ARG A 67 2.91 -14.98 3.05
N HIS A 68 2.23 -14.73 1.94
CA HIS A 68 1.75 -15.78 1.06
C HIS A 68 2.89 -16.40 0.24
N ASN A 69 2.91 -17.73 0.13
CA ASN A 69 3.86 -18.43 -0.73
C ASN A 69 3.33 -18.44 -2.18
N TYR A 70 3.92 -17.62 -3.04
CA TYR A 70 3.53 -17.51 -4.44
C TYR A 70 4.17 -18.57 -5.37
N LEU A 71 5.09 -19.42 -4.89
CA LEU A 71 5.75 -20.42 -5.76
C LEU A 71 4.74 -21.36 -6.45
N PRO A 72 3.74 -21.94 -5.75
CA PRO A 72 2.77 -22.81 -6.39
C PRO A 72 1.98 -22.08 -7.50
N LEU A 73 1.50 -20.87 -7.21
CA LEU A 73 0.77 -20.04 -8.18
C LEU A 73 1.61 -19.75 -9.43
N ILE A 74 2.89 -19.40 -9.25
CA ILE A 74 3.79 -19.09 -10.37
C ILE A 74 4.00 -20.32 -11.24
N ILE A 75 4.27 -21.47 -10.63
CA ILE A 75 4.51 -22.72 -11.38
C ILE A 75 3.25 -23.12 -12.16
N ASP A 76 2.09 -23.09 -11.52
CA ASP A 76 0.85 -23.50 -12.18
C ASP A 76 0.44 -22.52 -13.28
N LEU A 77 0.66 -21.22 -13.09
CA LEU A 77 0.51 -20.22 -14.14
C LEU A 77 1.43 -20.53 -15.34
N MET A 78 2.69 -20.89 -15.09
CA MET A 78 3.62 -21.25 -16.17
C MET A 78 3.17 -22.51 -16.92
N LYS A 79 2.66 -23.53 -16.22
CA LYS A 79 2.12 -24.74 -16.86
C LYS A 79 0.93 -24.41 -17.77
N ILE A 80 -0.06 -23.66 -17.26
CA ILE A 80 -1.24 -23.24 -18.03
C ILE A 80 -0.85 -22.42 -19.26
N LEU A 81 0.14 -21.53 -19.14
CA LEU A 81 0.64 -20.75 -20.28
C LEU A 81 1.37 -21.61 -21.31
N ALA A 82 2.06 -22.66 -20.88
CA ALA A 82 2.73 -23.61 -21.77
C ALA A 82 1.70 -24.46 -22.52
N GLU A 83 0.68 -24.97 -21.82
CA GLU A 83 -0.43 -25.73 -22.41
C GLU A 83 -1.16 -24.91 -23.48
N ASN A 84 -1.42 -23.63 -23.21
CA ASN A 84 -2.04 -22.71 -24.18
C ASN A 84 -1.08 -22.21 -25.27
N SER A 85 0.16 -22.71 -25.36
CA SER A 85 1.19 -22.28 -26.30
C SER A 85 1.51 -20.77 -26.29
N ALA A 86 1.11 -20.06 -25.22
CA ALA A 86 1.24 -18.60 -25.08
C ALA A 86 2.53 -18.18 -24.38
N LEU A 87 3.21 -19.13 -23.71
CA LEU A 87 4.39 -18.88 -22.90
C LEU A 87 5.57 -18.34 -23.73
N VAL A 88 5.93 -19.03 -24.82
CA VAL A 88 7.08 -18.67 -25.67
C VAL A 88 6.90 -17.27 -26.26
N ASN A 89 5.74 -17.01 -26.86
CA ASN A 89 5.39 -15.70 -27.43
C ASN A 89 5.46 -14.57 -26.39
N SER A 90 5.07 -14.86 -25.14
CA SER A 90 5.12 -13.86 -24.06
C SER A 90 6.55 -13.57 -23.61
N VAL A 91 7.40 -14.59 -23.54
CA VAL A 91 8.83 -14.44 -23.21
C VAL A 91 9.56 -13.64 -24.29
N GLU A 92 9.32 -13.93 -25.57
CA GLU A 92 9.96 -13.20 -26.68
C GLU A 92 9.57 -11.72 -26.71
N ARG A 93 8.27 -11.42 -26.55
CA ARG A 93 7.80 -10.04 -26.41
C ARG A 93 8.47 -9.32 -25.23
N ALA A 94 8.56 -9.98 -24.08
CA ALA A 94 9.21 -9.40 -22.90
C ALA A 94 10.71 -9.14 -23.13
N LYS A 95 11.42 -10.05 -23.81
CA LYS A 95 12.84 -9.86 -24.19
C LYS A 95 13.02 -8.64 -25.08
N LYS A 96 12.16 -8.48 -26.10
CA LYS A 96 12.20 -7.32 -27.00
C LYS A 96 11.99 -6.01 -26.24
N MET A 97 10.94 -5.93 -25.42
CA MET A 97 10.66 -4.75 -24.58
C MET A 97 11.80 -4.43 -23.61
N ALA A 98 12.42 -5.46 -23.01
CA ALA A 98 13.56 -5.27 -22.11
C ALA A 98 14.78 -4.70 -22.86
N HIS A 99 15.01 -5.15 -24.10
CA HIS A 99 16.08 -4.61 -24.93
C HIS A 99 15.84 -3.13 -25.29
N GLU A 100 14.62 -2.79 -25.72
CA GLU A 100 14.23 -1.41 -26.06
C GLU A 100 14.39 -0.47 -24.85
N ARG A 101 13.95 -0.91 -23.66
CA ARG A 101 14.14 -0.14 -22.41
C ARG A 101 15.60 0.08 -22.04
N LYS A 102 16.47 -0.90 -22.30
CA LYS A 102 17.92 -0.75 -22.06
C LYS A 102 18.52 0.28 -23.02
N GLN A 103 18.16 0.23 -24.31
CA GLN A 103 18.63 1.19 -25.32
C GLN A 103 18.15 2.62 -25.02
N ALA A 104 16.90 2.80 -24.60
CA ALA A 104 16.37 4.11 -24.21
C ALA A 104 17.11 4.72 -23.00
N LYS A 105 17.49 3.89 -22.03
CA LYS A 105 18.26 4.34 -20.85
C LYS A 105 19.71 4.73 -21.16
N THR A 106 20.31 4.15 -22.20
CA THR A 106 21.66 4.53 -22.64
C THR A 106 21.65 5.82 -23.45
N VAL A 107 20.61 6.05 -24.27
CA VAL A 107 20.49 7.28 -25.08
C VAL A 107 20.17 8.51 -24.22
N GLY A 108 19.36 8.38 -23.17
CA GLY A 108 19.07 9.49 -22.24
C GLY A 108 20.17 9.81 -21.22
N LYS A 109 21.32 9.12 -21.30
CA LYS A 109 22.49 9.32 -20.44
C LYS A 109 23.70 9.89 -21.19
N SER A 110 23.60 10.04 -22.52
CA SER A 110 24.56 10.76 -23.36
C SER A 110 24.16 12.21 -23.55
#